data_AF-A0A2D5VRF9-F1
#
_entry.id   AF-A0A2D5VRF9-F1
#
_cell.length_a   1.000
_cell.length_b   1.000
_cell.length_c   1.000
_cell.angle_alpha   90.00
_cell.angle_beta   90.00
_cell.angle_gamma   90.00
#
_symmetry.space_group_name_H-M   'P 1'
#
loop_
_entity.id
_entity.type
_entity.pdbx_description
1 polymer ?
#
loop_
_entity_poly.entity_id
_entity_poly.type
_entity_poly.pdbx_seq_one_letter_code
_entity_poly.pdbx_strand_id
1 'polypeptide(L)'
;MKSPTDIGRSLARQWHRSSVRLERLLNPGSWPQCFNIGKPSARVFAENIHAVLQHVENWRSVKVGKVDWESVSYRAGLDSISLPMRWHLRSPSEWIAATNDPTVSREYAQLEYLVEQVDSAFHALLVAQRSLWLTKPSEEVVATAQLATRLSPGCARGRPLRLLAEHGVDTKFFERNASLLTRLLDERFEGATSEQGLTTFLDAFEESSHWVLVVPLQPELLPFKRLRLTTSELAETPLPGSRLLVVENEQCIHLLPETLPDTLAVLGTGLDLQWLASAHLAAKQIAYWGDMDTWGLLMLARARRHQPAVEALLMEQELFEQHSPVSAVVEPTKALESAPPGLLADEADFYRYLLVQERGRLEQEYLPKVQVERAIEQWARKNPV
;
A
#
# COMPACT_ATOMS: atom_id res chain seq x y z
N MET A 1 -9.36 42.49 -15.07
CA MET A 1 -10.58 41.73 -15.44
C MET A 1 -10.15 40.30 -15.69
N LYS A 2 -10.97 39.30 -15.36
CA LYS A 2 -10.62 37.89 -15.54
C LYS A 2 -11.10 37.41 -16.90
N SER A 3 -10.23 36.87 -17.74
CA SER A 3 -10.64 36.31 -19.03
C SER A 3 -11.45 35.01 -18.83
N PRO A 4 -12.24 34.57 -19.84
CA PRO A 4 -12.89 33.26 -19.78
C PRO A 4 -11.90 32.13 -19.48
N THR A 5 -10.70 32.19 -20.10
CA THR A 5 -9.62 31.23 -19.90
C THR A 5 -9.09 31.23 -18.47
N ASP A 6 -8.96 32.40 -17.82
CA ASP A 6 -8.49 32.48 -16.43
C ASP A 6 -9.49 31.87 -15.45
N ILE A 7 -10.78 32.14 -15.67
CA ILE A 7 -11.84 31.51 -14.87
C ILE A 7 -11.88 30.01 -15.15
N GLY A 8 -11.79 29.59 -16.42
CA GLY A 8 -11.73 28.17 -16.82
C GLY A 8 -10.59 27.39 -16.14
N ARG A 9 -9.36 27.94 -16.11
CA ARG A 9 -8.24 27.33 -15.36
C ARG A 9 -8.51 27.24 -13.86
N SER A 10 -9.18 28.24 -13.27
CA SER A 10 -9.58 28.18 -11.86
C SER A 10 -10.62 27.08 -11.61
N LEU A 11 -11.58 26.92 -12.53
CA LEU A 11 -12.59 25.87 -12.48
C LEU A 11 -11.98 24.46 -12.63
N ALA A 12 -10.97 24.29 -13.49
CA ALA A 12 -10.20 23.05 -13.59
C ALA A 12 -9.45 22.72 -12.28
N ARG A 13 -8.81 23.72 -11.65
CA ARG A 13 -8.18 23.53 -10.32
C ARG A 13 -9.18 23.15 -9.24
N GLN A 14 -10.39 23.71 -9.30
CA GLN A 14 -11.48 23.37 -8.39
C GLN A 14 -11.94 21.92 -8.60
N TRP A 15 -11.98 21.43 -9.84
CA TRP A 15 -12.30 20.03 -10.13
C TRP A 15 -11.38 19.07 -9.39
N HIS A 16 -10.09 19.38 -9.21
CA HIS A 16 -9.16 18.49 -8.49
C HIS A 16 -9.36 18.45 -6.95
N ARG A 17 -10.14 19.38 -6.37
CA ARG A 17 -10.43 19.41 -4.92
C ARG A 17 -11.63 18.53 -4.59
N SER A 18 -11.44 17.53 -3.72
CA SER A 18 -12.50 16.59 -3.33
C SER A 18 -13.70 17.27 -2.70
N SER A 19 -13.49 18.23 -1.78
CA SER A 19 -14.55 18.99 -1.13
C SER A 19 -15.43 19.73 -2.12
N VAL A 20 -14.84 20.35 -3.15
CA VAL A 20 -15.59 21.11 -4.17
C VAL A 20 -16.40 20.18 -5.07
N ARG A 21 -15.85 19.01 -5.43
CA ARG A 21 -16.61 18.00 -6.19
C ARG A 21 -17.82 17.50 -5.40
N LEU A 22 -17.63 17.14 -4.13
CA LEU A 22 -18.72 16.71 -3.25
C LEU A 22 -19.81 17.77 -3.15
N GLU A 23 -19.42 19.01 -2.83
CA GLU A 23 -20.35 20.13 -2.73
C GLU A 23 -21.11 20.38 -4.04
N ARG A 24 -20.43 20.39 -5.19
CA ARG A 24 -21.06 20.81 -6.45
C ARG A 24 -21.76 19.69 -7.21
N LEU A 25 -21.40 18.43 -6.99
CA LEU A 25 -22.01 17.30 -7.69
C LEU A 25 -23.12 16.64 -6.87
N LEU A 26 -23.03 16.64 -5.53
CA LEU A 26 -24.01 15.95 -4.68
C LEU A 26 -25.02 16.87 -4.00
N ASN A 27 -24.80 18.20 -4.02
CA ASN A 27 -25.77 19.18 -3.52
C ASN A 27 -26.38 19.97 -4.70
N PRO A 28 -27.65 19.70 -5.07
CA PRO A 28 -28.34 20.46 -6.11
C PRO A 28 -28.43 21.97 -5.82
N GLY A 29 -28.45 22.36 -4.54
CA GLY A 29 -28.48 23.76 -4.11
C GLY A 29 -27.19 24.55 -4.40
N SER A 30 -26.12 23.86 -4.84
CA SER A 30 -24.88 24.50 -5.27
C SER A 30 -24.98 25.19 -6.63
N TRP A 31 -26.09 25.04 -7.37
CA TRP A 31 -26.28 25.68 -8.67
C TRP A 31 -27.41 26.73 -8.63
N PRO A 32 -27.28 27.88 -9.32
CA PRO A 32 -26.18 28.25 -10.22
C PRO A 32 -24.94 28.79 -9.51
N GLN A 33 -23.76 28.58 -10.09
CA GLN A 33 -22.50 29.18 -9.65
C GLN A 33 -22.27 30.51 -10.37
N CYS A 34 -21.91 31.56 -9.62
CA CYS A 34 -21.72 32.90 -10.15
C CYS A 34 -20.26 33.38 -9.98
N PHE A 35 -19.63 33.79 -11.08
CA PHE A 35 -18.24 34.24 -11.10
C PHE A 35 -18.15 35.71 -11.52
N ASN A 36 -17.53 36.53 -10.68
CA ASN A 36 -17.24 37.93 -10.99
C ASN A 36 -16.09 38.04 -12.01
N ILE A 37 -16.37 38.66 -13.15
CA ILE A 37 -15.41 38.94 -14.23
C ILE A 37 -14.58 40.18 -13.90
N GLY A 38 -15.23 41.15 -13.27
CA GLY A 38 -14.65 42.40 -12.80
C GLY A 38 -14.63 43.49 -13.88
N LYS A 39 -14.74 44.75 -13.43
CA LYS A 39 -14.82 45.94 -14.27
C LYS A 39 -13.44 46.61 -14.42
N PRO A 40 -13.04 47.11 -15.59
CA PRO A 40 -11.81 47.88 -15.72
C PRO A 40 -11.98 49.27 -15.09
N SER A 41 -10.91 49.81 -14.50
CA SER A 41 -10.93 51.19 -14.02
C SER A 41 -10.90 52.17 -15.20
N ALA A 42 -11.35 53.42 -14.98
CA ALA A 42 -11.33 54.44 -16.02
C ALA A 42 -9.92 54.70 -16.60
N ARG A 43 -8.89 54.55 -15.76
CA ARG A 43 -7.48 54.66 -16.16
C ARG A 43 -7.06 53.52 -17.08
N VAL A 44 -7.35 52.27 -16.69
CA VAL A 44 -7.04 51.08 -17.51
C VAL A 44 -7.77 51.12 -18.84
N PHE A 45 -9.02 51.61 -18.84
CA PHE A 45 -9.77 51.82 -20.07
C PHE A 45 -9.08 52.82 -20.99
N ALA A 46 -8.67 54.00 -20.49
CA ALA A 46 -8.03 55.03 -21.30
C ALA A 46 -6.64 54.62 -21.83
N GLU A 47 -5.85 53.91 -21.02
CA GLU A 47 -4.49 53.50 -21.38
C GLU A 47 -4.46 52.26 -22.31
N ASN A 48 -5.48 51.38 -22.26
CA ASN A 48 -5.46 50.08 -22.94
C ASN A 48 -6.81 49.70 -23.59
N ILE A 49 -7.42 50.61 -24.37
CA ILE A 49 -8.74 50.42 -25.01
C ILE A 49 -8.81 49.10 -25.81
N HIS A 50 -7.80 48.80 -26.62
CA HIS A 50 -7.80 47.61 -27.48
C HIS A 50 -7.89 46.31 -26.68
N ALA A 51 -7.17 46.21 -25.55
CA ALA A 51 -7.21 45.05 -24.67
C ALA A 51 -8.59 44.88 -24.00
N VAL A 52 -9.29 45.99 -23.69
CA VAL A 52 -10.66 45.95 -23.16
C VAL A 52 -11.65 45.46 -24.22
N LEU A 53 -11.55 45.93 -25.46
CA LEU A 53 -12.41 45.47 -26.55
C LEU A 53 -12.18 43.99 -26.88
N GLN A 54 -10.92 43.54 -26.94
CA GLN A 54 -10.59 42.13 -27.12
C GLN A 54 -11.14 41.27 -25.96
N HIS A 55 -11.07 41.78 -24.73
CA HIS A 55 -11.66 41.11 -23.57
C HIS A 55 -13.18 40.94 -23.70
N VAL A 56 -13.88 41.98 -24.15
CA VAL A 56 -15.32 41.93 -24.42
C VAL A 56 -15.65 40.90 -25.50
N GLU A 57 -14.92 40.89 -26.61
CA GLU A 57 -15.12 39.91 -27.70
C GLU A 57 -14.87 38.47 -27.24
N ASN A 58 -13.84 38.25 -26.42
CA ASN A 58 -13.58 36.95 -25.81
C ASN A 58 -14.75 36.48 -24.94
N TRP A 59 -15.46 37.38 -24.26
CA TRP A 59 -16.65 37.04 -23.48
C TRP A 59 -17.92 36.88 -24.33
N ARG A 60 -18.03 37.55 -25.47
CA ARG A 60 -19.13 37.35 -26.45
C ARG A 60 -19.04 36.02 -27.18
N SER A 61 -17.83 35.48 -27.36
CA SER A 61 -17.62 34.19 -28.00
C SER A 61 -17.95 33.01 -27.08
N VAL A 62 -18.02 33.21 -25.75
CA VAL A 62 -18.42 32.18 -24.78
C VAL A 62 -19.85 31.70 -25.05
N LYS A 63 -20.00 30.39 -25.26
CA LYS A 63 -21.31 29.73 -25.48
C LYS A 63 -21.83 28.97 -24.26
N VAL A 64 -20.96 28.72 -23.28
CA VAL A 64 -21.28 27.94 -22.08
C VAL A 64 -21.78 28.89 -20.98
N GLY A 65 -22.90 28.55 -20.36
CA GLY A 65 -23.51 29.37 -19.31
C GLY A 65 -24.10 30.69 -19.81
N LYS A 66 -24.39 31.59 -18.87
CA LYS A 66 -24.95 32.93 -19.16
C LYS A 66 -24.02 34.02 -18.65
N VAL A 67 -23.67 34.97 -19.51
CA VAL A 67 -22.92 36.17 -19.14
C VAL A 67 -23.90 37.32 -18.94
N ASP A 68 -23.85 37.96 -17.78
CA ASP A 68 -24.58 39.19 -17.51
C ASP A 68 -23.75 40.39 -17.98
N TRP A 69 -24.40 41.28 -18.72
CA TRP A 69 -23.80 42.45 -19.35
C TRP A 69 -24.38 43.74 -18.77
N GLU A 70 -23.54 44.75 -18.58
CA GLU A 70 -23.93 46.06 -18.08
C GLU A 70 -23.35 47.17 -18.97
N SER A 71 -24.17 48.19 -19.27
CA SER A 71 -23.72 49.34 -20.05
C SER A 71 -22.94 50.31 -19.17
N VAL A 72 -21.68 50.58 -19.52
CA VAL A 72 -20.80 51.48 -18.77
C VAL A 72 -20.28 52.60 -19.64
N SER A 73 -20.49 53.84 -19.20
CA SER A 73 -19.91 55.03 -19.82
C SER A 73 -18.59 55.42 -19.17
N TYR A 74 -17.55 55.60 -19.98
CA TYR A 74 -16.25 56.15 -19.55
C TYR A 74 -16.10 57.55 -20.12
N ARG A 75 -15.61 58.51 -19.31
CA ARG A 75 -15.41 59.90 -19.75
C ARG A 75 -14.46 60.06 -20.95
N ALA A 76 -13.62 59.05 -21.21
CA ALA A 76 -12.68 59.02 -22.32
C ALA A 76 -13.27 58.42 -23.63
N GLY A 77 -14.50 57.89 -23.60
CA GLY A 77 -15.21 57.36 -24.77
C GLY A 77 -16.47 58.17 -25.08
N LEU A 78 -16.86 58.23 -26.35
CA LEU A 78 -18.04 58.98 -26.81
C LEU A 78 -19.36 58.25 -26.51
N ASP A 79 -19.34 56.91 -26.45
CA ASP A 79 -20.53 56.05 -26.25
C ASP A 79 -20.35 55.03 -25.11
N SER A 80 -21.48 54.58 -24.54
CA SER A 80 -21.50 53.54 -23.51
C SER A 80 -21.10 52.17 -24.07
N ILE A 81 -20.25 51.44 -23.35
CA ILE A 81 -19.79 50.10 -23.76
C ILE A 81 -20.45 49.05 -22.87
N SER A 82 -21.01 48.01 -23.49
CA SER A 82 -21.56 46.85 -22.80
C SER A 82 -20.42 45.94 -22.32
N LEU A 83 -20.23 45.86 -21.00
CA LEU A 83 -19.16 45.10 -20.36
C LEU A 83 -19.70 43.85 -19.67
N PRO A 84 -18.94 42.74 -19.69
CA PRO A 84 -19.33 41.51 -19.02
C PRO A 84 -19.03 41.61 -17.53
N MET A 85 -20.04 41.44 -16.68
CA MET A 85 -19.93 41.65 -15.24
C MET A 85 -19.81 40.33 -14.48
N ARG A 86 -20.70 39.39 -14.78
CA ARG A 86 -20.81 38.09 -14.10
C ARG A 86 -21.01 36.98 -15.11
N TRP A 87 -20.47 35.81 -14.79
CA TRP A 87 -20.70 34.58 -15.54
C TRP A 87 -21.40 33.55 -14.66
N HIS A 88 -22.53 33.04 -15.12
CA HIS A 88 -23.35 32.07 -14.42
C HIS A 88 -23.28 30.71 -15.11
N LEU A 89 -22.97 29.70 -14.33
CA LEU A 89 -23.01 28.30 -14.74
C LEU A 89 -24.16 27.64 -13.99
N ARG A 90 -25.03 26.94 -14.71
CA ARG A 90 -26.32 26.42 -14.22
C ARG A 90 -26.27 24.95 -13.84
N SER A 91 -25.25 24.23 -14.29
CA SER A 91 -25.12 22.80 -14.07
C SER A 91 -23.66 22.36 -13.98
N PRO A 92 -23.40 21.16 -13.44
CA PRO A 92 -22.09 20.53 -13.50
C PRO A 92 -21.53 20.43 -14.93
N SER A 93 -22.34 20.04 -15.91
CA SER A 93 -21.91 19.94 -17.31
C SER A 93 -21.43 21.30 -17.86
N GLU A 94 -22.09 22.40 -17.49
CA GLU A 94 -21.62 23.75 -17.85
C GLU A 94 -20.32 24.11 -17.13
N TRP A 95 -20.12 23.68 -15.89
CA TRP A 95 -18.84 23.84 -15.19
C TRP A 95 -17.69 23.12 -15.87
N ILE A 96 -17.90 21.87 -16.27
CA ILE A 96 -16.88 21.08 -16.95
C ILE A 96 -16.57 21.66 -18.33
N ALA A 97 -17.59 21.99 -19.13
CA ALA A 97 -17.40 22.65 -20.42
C ALA A 97 -16.68 24.01 -20.28
N ALA A 98 -16.96 24.77 -19.22
CA ALA A 98 -16.33 26.05 -18.92
C ALA A 98 -14.82 25.94 -18.58
N THR A 99 -14.34 24.76 -18.16
CA THR A 99 -12.90 24.54 -17.92
C THR A 99 -12.08 24.58 -19.21
N ASN A 100 -12.70 24.18 -20.33
CA ASN A 100 -12.04 23.91 -21.61
C ASN A 100 -10.80 22.98 -21.48
N ASP A 101 -10.84 22.05 -20.51
CA ASP A 101 -9.79 21.07 -20.26
C ASP A 101 -10.26 19.67 -20.68
N PRO A 102 -9.63 19.04 -21.70
CA PRO A 102 -10.05 17.73 -22.18
C PRO A 102 -9.88 16.62 -21.14
N THR A 103 -8.94 16.79 -20.20
CA THR A 103 -8.72 15.82 -19.11
C THR A 103 -9.89 15.86 -18.15
N VAL A 104 -10.30 17.06 -17.71
CA VAL A 104 -11.44 17.23 -16.79
C VAL A 104 -12.73 16.74 -17.44
N SER A 105 -12.95 17.04 -18.72
CA SER A 105 -14.10 16.53 -19.47
C SER A 105 -14.15 15.00 -19.53
N ARG A 106 -13.01 14.34 -19.79
CA ARG A 106 -12.92 12.87 -19.80
C ARG A 106 -13.17 12.28 -18.42
N GLU A 107 -12.57 12.85 -17.37
CA GLU A 107 -12.76 12.39 -15.99
C GLU A 107 -14.23 12.52 -15.57
N TYR A 108 -14.89 13.62 -15.92
CA TYR A 108 -16.31 13.82 -15.62
C TYR A 108 -17.21 12.85 -16.37
N ALA A 109 -16.96 12.62 -17.67
CA ALA A 109 -17.72 11.65 -18.45
C ALA A 109 -17.56 10.21 -17.92
N GLN A 110 -16.34 9.85 -17.47
CA GLN A 110 -16.11 8.58 -16.80
C GLN A 110 -16.87 8.49 -15.47
N LEU A 111 -16.85 9.54 -14.66
CA LEU A 111 -17.60 9.58 -13.40
C LEU A 111 -19.12 9.48 -13.62
N GLU A 112 -19.66 10.17 -14.63
CA GLU A 112 -21.07 10.11 -15.02
C GLU A 112 -21.48 8.68 -15.36
N TYR A 113 -20.67 8.00 -16.18
CA TYR A 113 -20.85 6.58 -16.50
C TYR A 113 -20.85 5.70 -15.24
N LEU A 114 -19.89 5.90 -14.34
CA LEU A 114 -19.79 5.09 -13.11
C LEU A 114 -21.00 5.31 -12.19
N VAL A 115 -21.42 6.56 -12.00
CA VAL A 115 -22.56 6.91 -11.12
C VAL A 115 -23.88 6.35 -11.65
N GLU A 116 -24.04 6.24 -12.97
CA GLU A 116 -25.22 5.62 -13.60
C GLU A 116 -25.30 4.09 -13.36
N GLN A 117 -24.15 3.41 -13.34
CA GLN A 117 -24.07 1.95 -13.25
C GLN A 117 -23.90 1.41 -11.82
N VAL A 118 -23.57 2.27 -10.86
CA VAL A 118 -23.22 1.91 -9.49
C VAL A 118 -24.26 2.40 -8.49
N ASP A 119 -24.47 1.62 -7.42
CA ASP A 119 -25.39 1.98 -6.33
C ASP A 119 -25.10 3.37 -5.74
N SER A 120 -26.16 4.12 -5.44
CA SER A 120 -26.12 5.45 -4.83
C SER A 120 -25.32 5.53 -3.54
N ALA A 121 -25.23 4.43 -2.78
CA ALA A 121 -24.42 4.34 -1.57
C ALA A 121 -22.93 4.65 -1.82
N PHE A 122 -22.42 4.44 -3.03
CA PHE A 122 -21.00 4.64 -3.34
C PHE A 122 -20.70 5.95 -4.08
N HIS A 123 -21.72 6.73 -4.45
CA HIS A 123 -21.54 7.95 -5.25
C HIS A 123 -20.65 8.96 -4.53
N ALA A 124 -20.84 9.13 -3.22
CA ALA A 124 -20.01 10.03 -2.42
C ALA A 124 -18.52 9.66 -2.46
N LEU A 125 -18.21 8.37 -2.30
CA LEU A 125 -16.84 7.86 -2.36
C LEU A 125 -16.22 8.08 -3.73
N LEU A 126 -16.93 7.73 -4.81
CA LEU A 126 -16.42 7.86 -6.19
C LEU A 126 -16.17 9.33 -6.56
N VAL A 127 -17.06 10.24 -6.14
CA VAL A 127 -16.90 11.69 -6.30
C VAL A 127 -15.71 12.22 -5.49
N ALA A 128 -15.56 11.76 -4.25
CA ALA A 128 -14.49 12.20 -3.37
C ALA A 128 -13.11 11.71 -3.84
N GLN A 129 -12.97 10.43 -4.18
CA GLN A 129 -11.69 9.74 -4.33
C GLN A 129 -11.43 9.26 -5.76
N ARG A 130 -11.16 10.20 -6.67
CA ARG A 130 -10.88 9.92 -8.08
C ARG A 130 -9.73 8.92 -8.33
N SER A 131 -8.73 8.87 -7.44
CA SER A 131 -7.59 7.95 -7.57
C SER A 131 -7.99 6.48 -7.54
N LEU A 132 -9.16 6.14 -6.97
CA LEU A 132 -9.63 4.76 -6.90
C LEU A 132 -10.08 4.19 -8.25
N TRP A 133 -10.44 5.04 -9.21
CA TRP A 133 -11.00 4.62 -10.50
C TRP A 133 -10.30 5.19 -11.74
N LEU A 134 -9.51 6.26 -11.62
CA LEU A 134 -8.86 6.91 -12.78
C LEU A 134 -7.91 6.01 -13.57
N THR A 135 -7.24 5.07 -12.91
CA THR A 135 -6.25 4.17 -13.54
C THR A 135 -6.85 2.84 -13.95
N LYS A 136 -8.17 2.66 -13.77
CA LYS A 136 -8.88 1.40 -13.99
C LYS A 136 -9.88 1.52 -15.16
N PRO A 137 -10.13 0.42 -15.88
CA PRO A 137 -11.25 0.36 -16.82
C PRO A 137 -12.58 0.60 -16.09
N SER A 138 -13.50 1.36 -16.69
CA SER A 138 -14.80 1.65 -16.06
C SER A 138 -15.58 0.39 -15.72
N GLU A 139 -15.58 -0.61 -16.61
CA GLU A 139 -16.22 -1.91 -16.38
C GLU A 139 -15.68 -2.64 -15.14
N GLU A 140 -14.38 -2.55 -14.88
CA GLU A 140 -13.76 -3.17 -13.72
C GLU A 140 -14.20 -2.47 -12.41
N VAL A 141 -14.34 -1.15 -12.44
CA VAL A 141 -14.83 -0.37 -11.30
C VAL A 141 -16.30 -0.70 -11.01
N VAL A 142 -17.13 -0.77 -12.06
CA VAL A 142 -18.54 -1.15 -11.96
C VAL A 142 -18.67 -2.57 -11.38
N ALA A 143 -17.93 -3.54 -11.93
CA ALA A 143 -17.91 -4.91 -11.41
C ALA A 143 -17.45 -4.97 -9.94
N THR A 144 -16.45 -4.17 -9.55
CA THR A 144 -15.99 -4.09 -8.16
C THR A 144 -17.08 -3.56 -7.25
N ALA A 145 -17.80 -2.51 -7.65
CA ALA A 145 -18.89 -1.95 -6.86
C ALA A 145 -20.09 -2.91 -6.76
N GLN A 146 -20.44 -3.61 -7.83
CA GLN A 146 -21.48 -4.64 -7.83
C GLN A 146 -21.10 -5.88 -6.99
N LEU A 147 -19.82 -6.21 -6.94
CA LEU A 147 -19.33 -7.23 -6.01
C LEU A 147 -19.45 -6.71 -4.56
N ALA A 148 -19.03 -5.47 -4.34
CA ALA A 148 -19.06 -4.83 -3.03
C ALA A 148 -20.46 -4.75 -2.43
N THR A 149 -21.55 -4.69 -3.21
CA THR A 149 -22.93 -4.74 -2.66
C THR A 149 -23.33 -6.12 -2.13
N ARG A 150 -22.73 -7.19 -2.66
CA ARG A 150 -23.10 -8.59 -2.36
C ARG A 150 -22.28 -9.18 -1.22
N LEU A 151 -21.07 -8.69 -1.01
CA LEU A 151 -20.21 -9.15 0.08
C LEU A 151 -20.76 -8.71 1.44
N SER A 152 -20.47 -9.49 2.47
CA SER A 152 -20.84 -9.20 3.86
C SER A 152 -19.77 -9.76 4.79
N PRO A 153 -19.70 -9.29 6.04
CA PRO A 153 -18.78 -9.86 7.02
C PRO A 153 -18.91 -11.38 7.07
N GLY A 154 -17.78 -12.09 6.97
CA GLY A 154 -17.75 -13.55 7.05
C GLY A 154 -18.30 -14.34 5.86
N CYS A 155 -18.59 -13.70 4.71
CA CYS A 155 -19.24 -14.38 3.58
C CYS A 155 -18.34 -15.44 2.88
N ALA A 156 -17.03 -15.37 3.06
CA ALA A 156 -16.09 -16.30 2.45
C ALA A 156 -16.03 -17.65 3.16
N ARG A 157 -16.26 -17.71 4.48
CA ARG A 157 -16.33 -18.95 5.27
C ARG A 157 -15.09 -19.83 5.10
N GLY A 158 -13.91 -19.23 5.22
CA GLY A 158 -12.63 -19.89 5.01
C GLY A 158 -12.38 -20.30 3.55
N ARG A 159 -13.03 -19.68 2.56
CA ARG A 159 -12.69 -19.85 1.13
C ARG A 159 -11.77 -18.73 0.66
N PRO A 160 -10.82 -18.99 -0.26
CA PRO A 160 -9.99 -17.94 -0.84
C PRO A 160 -10.82 -16.84 -1.50
N LEU A 161 -10.36 -15.58 -1.44
CA LEU A 161 -11.03 -14.43 -2.04
C LEU A 161 -11.37 -14.66 -3.52
N ARG A 162 -10.47 -15.29 -4.29
CA ARG A 162 -10.72 -15.62 -5.70
C ARG A 162 -11.95 -16.50 -5.96
N LEU A 163 -12.49 -17.19 -4.95
CA LEU A 163 -13.71 -18.00 -5.07
C LEU A 163 -14.98 -17.21 -4.74
N LEU A 164 -14.86 -16.00 -4.19
CA LEU A 164 -15.98 -15.06 -4.02
C LEU A 164 -16.31 -14.32 -5.32
N ALA A 165 -15.45 -14.47 -6.33
CA ALA A 165 -15.54 -13.87 -7.63
C ALA A 165 -16.63 -14.57 -8.47
N GLU A 166 -17.89 -14.33 -8.14
CA GLU A 166 -19.01 -14.74 -9.00
C GLU A 166 -19.18 -13.73 -10.15
N HIS A 167 -19.29 -14.22 -11.39
CA HIS A 167 -19.43 -13.48 -12.65
C HIS A 167 -18.15 -12.84 -13.23
N GLY A 168 -17.27 -13.67 -13.81
CA GLY A 168 -16.33 -13.20 -14.86
C GLY A 168 -15.12 -12.39 -14.38
N VAL A 169 -14.86 -12.35 -13.08
CA VAL A 169 -13.68 -11.71 -12.49
C VAL A 169 -12.53 -12.71 -12.38
N ASP A 170 -11.36 -12.35 -12.93
CA ASP A 170 -10.19 -13.23 -12.99
C ASP A 170 -9.56 -13.46 -11.60
N THR A 171 -8.65 -14.44 -11.52
CA THR A 171 -8.00 -14.83 -10.25
C THR A 171 -7.19 -13.71 -9.60
N LYS A 172 -6.81 -12.67 -10.35
CA LYS A 172 -6.07 -11.50 -9.86
C LYS A 172 -6.97 -10.30 -9.57
N PHE A 173 -8.28 -10.41 -9.81
CA PHE A 173 -9.21 -9.30 -9.64
C PHE A 173 -9.16 -8.73 -8.22
N PHE A 174 -9.15 -9.59 -7.20
CA PHE A 174 -9.09 -9.17 -5.80
C PHE A 174 -7.77 -8.48 -5.46
N GLU A 175 -6.64 -8.98 -5.97
CA GLU A 175 -5.32 -8.33 -5.79
C GLU A 175 -5.31 -6.92 -6.38
N ARG A 176 -5.82 -6.77 -7.62
CA ARG A 176 -5.85 -5.46 -8.30
C ARG A 176 -6.84 -4.48 -7.68
N ASN A 177 -7.94 -4.97 -7.13
CA ASN A 177 -9.06 -4.16 -6.66
C ASN A 177 -9.17 -4.08 -5.13
N ALA A 178 -8.23 -4.67 -4.38
CA ALA A 178 -8.26 -4.71 -2.92
C ALA A 178 -8.52 -3.33 -2.29
N SER A 179 -7.81 -2.29 -2.73
CA SER A 179 -7.99 -0.93 -2.21
C SER A 179 -9.38 -0.35 -2.51
N LEU A 180 -9.86 -0.47 -3.75
CA LEU A 180 -11.20 0.01 -4.12
C LEU A 180 -12.28 -0.78 -3.38
N LEU A 181 -12.18 -2.11 -3.33
CA LEU A 181 -13.12 -2.99 -2.66
C LEU A 181 -13.18 -2.71 -1.14
N THR A 182 -12.03 -2.50 -0.51
CA THR A 182 -11.95 -2.13 0.92
C THR A 182 -12.70 -0.83 1.18
N ARG A 183 -12.44 0.22 0.38
CA ARG A 183 -13.12 1.52 0.55
C ARG A 183 -14.62 1.45 0.29
N LEU A 184 -15.06 0.64 -0.67
CA LEU A 184 -16.49 0.42 -0.92
C LEU A 184 -17.16 -0.31 0.26
N LEU A 185 -16.50 -1.32 0.82
CA LEU A 185 -17.01 -2.01 2.00
C LEU A 185 -17.03 -1.12 3.24
N ASP A 186 -16.05 -0.23 3.40
CA ASP A 186 -16.04 0.76 4.47
C ASP A 186 -17.25 1.70 4.43
N GLU A 187 -17.72 2.11 3.25
CA GLU A 187 -18.95 2.92 3.12
C GLU A 187 -20.19 2.16 3.57
N ARG A 188 -20.19 0.82 3.50
CA ARG A 188 -21.31 -0.04 3.92
C ARG A 188 -21.24 -0.47 5.39
N PHE A 189 -20.03 -0.56 5.93
CA PHE A 189 -19.74 -1.16 7.23
C PHE A 189 -18.90 -0.23 8.12
N GLU A 190 -19.04 1.08 7.92
CA GLU A 190 -18.49 2.14 8.79
C GLU A 190 -16.98 2.01 9.06
N GLY A 191 -16.19 1.65 8.05
CA GLY A 191 -14.73 1.54 8.16
C GLY A 191 -14.18 0.21 8.67
N ALA A 192 -15.05 -0.76 9.02
CA ALA A 192 -14.63 -2.03 9.60
C ALA A 192 -13.66 -2.84 8.72
N THR A 193 -13.74 -2.71 7.39
CA THR A 193 -12.86 -3.45 6.48
C THR A 193 -11.44 -2.89 6.49
N SER A 194 -11.28 -1.57 6.54
CA SER A 194 -9.96 -0.93 6.73
C SER A 194 -9.34 -1.26 8.10
N GLU A 195 -10.15 -1.39 9.15
CA GLU A 195 -9.66 -1.72 10.50
C GLU A 195 -9.19 -3.17 10.62
N GLN A 196 -9.96 -4.13 10.06
CA GLN A 196 -9.70 -5.56 10.22
C GLN A 196 -8.83 -6.15 9.10
N GLY A 197 -8.77 -5.48 7.95
CA GLY A 197 -8.23 -6.03 6.71
C GLY A 197 -9.28 -6.80 5.92
N LEU A 198 -9.15 -6.76 4.58
CA LEU A 198 -10.14 -7.33 3.66
C LEU A 198 -10.33 -8.84 3.81
N THR A 199 -9.23 -9.58 4.03
CA THR A 199 -9.26 -11.05 4.22
C THR A 199 -9.98 -11.42 5.50
N THR A 200 -9.60 -10.82 6.62
CA THR A 200 -10.23 -11.00 7.94
C THR A 200 -11.71 -10.63 7.92
N PHE A 201 -12.04 -9.45 7.39
CA PHE A 201 -13.41 -8.95 7.35
C PHE A 201 -14.36 -9.92 6.61
N LEU A 202 -13.89 -10.51 5.51
CA LEU A 202 -14.68 -11.44 4.71
C LEU A 202 -14.62 -12.89 5.21
N ASP A 203 -13.83 -13.20 6.26
CA ASP A 203 -13.49 -14.56 6.70
C ASP A 203 -12.92 -15.41 5.54
N ALA A 204 -12.04 -14.80 4.73
CA ALA A 204 -11.46 -15.46 3.57
C ALA A 204 -10.22 -16.27 3.96
N PHE A 205 -10.02 -17.41 3.31
CA PHE A 205 -8.77 -18.16 3.45
C PHE A 205 -7.62 -17.30 2.94
N GLU A 206 -6.68 -17.05 3.84
CA GLU A 206 -5.47 -16.30 3.53
C GLU A 206 -4.47 -17.25 2.84
N GLU A 207 -4.51 -17.26 1.50
CA GLU A 207 -3.61 -18.04 0.66
C GLU A 207 -2.14 -17.61 0.84
N SER A 208 -1.89 -16.44 1.47
CA SER A 208 -0.57 -15.94 1.87
C SER A 208 -0.07 -16.49 3.20
N SER A 209 -0.69 -17.52 3.77
CA SER A 209 -0.15 -18.21 4.94
C SER A 209 1.27 -18.68 4.62
N HIS A 210 2.27 -18.09 5.29
CA HIS A 210 3.67 -18.40 5.02
C HIS A 210 3.95 -19.83 5.47
N TRP A 211 4.37 -20.68 4.53
CA TRP A 211 4.61 -22.09 4.78
C TRP A 211 6.05 -22.33 5.19
N VAL A 212 6.23 -22.92 6.37
CA VAL A 212 7.53 -23.28 6.92
C VAL A 212 7.69 -24.79 7.01
N LEU A 213 8.94 -25.24 6.96
CA LEU A 213 9.30 -26.65 7.12
C LEU A 213 9.68 -26.91 8.58
N VAL A 214 8.96 -27.81 9.24
CA VAL A 214 9.25 -28.25 10.61
C VAL A 214 9.91 -29.62 10.59
N VAL A 215 11.08 -29.74 11.22
CA VAL A 215 11.91 -30.94 11.22
C VAL A 215 12.31 -31.28 12.66
N PRO A 216 11.95 -32.47 13.18
CA PRO A 216 12.52 -32.95 14.43
C PRO A 216 13.97 -33.40 14.23
N LEU A 217 14.89 -32.79 14.99
CA LEU A 217 16.29 -33.21 15.04
C LEU A 217 16.52 -34.34 16.05
N GLN A 218 15.48 -34.75 16.77
CA GLN A 218 15.47 -36.00 17.54
C GLN A 218 14.43 -36.95 16.95
N PRO A 219 14.77 -38.23 16.73
CA PRO A 219 13.77 -39.26 16.43
C PRO A 219 12.62 -39.23 17.43
N GLU A 220 11.40 -39.48 16.95
CA GLU A 220 10.18 -39.63 17.76
C GLU A 220 9.65 -38.35 18.44
N LEU A 221 10.35 -37.20 18.33
CA LEU A 221 9.85 -35.93 18.87
C LEU A 221 8.56 -35.47 18.17
N LEU A 222 8.41 -35.83 16.89
CA LEU A 222 7.18 -35.71 16.11
C LEU A 222 6.92 -37.03 15.36
N PRO A 223 5.65 -37.34 15.03
CA PRO A 223 5.29 -38.56 14.30
C PRO A 223 5.79 -38.58 12.84
N PHE A 224 6.27 -37.45 12.32
CA PHE A 224 6.78 -37.31 10.96
C PHE A 224 8.20 -36.73 10.95
N LYS A 225 9.02 -37.15 9.98
CA LYS A 225 10.40 -36.66 9.81
C LYS A 225 10.47 -35.22 9.29
N ARG A 226 9.42 -34.76 8.60
CA ARG A 226 9.28 -33.41 8.03
C ARG A 226 7.80 -33.09 7.95
N LEU A 227 7.40 -31.90 8.39
CA LEU A 227 6.04 -31.39 8.27
C LEU A 227 6.11 -30.02 7.60
N ARG A 228 5.13 -29.70 6.75
CA ARG A 228 4.95 -28.34 6.24
C ARG A 228 3.72 -27.75 6.92
N LEU A 229 3.91 -26.66 7.65
CA LEU A 229 2.88 -25.98 8.43
C LEU A 229 2.87 -24.51 8.06
N THR A 230 1.76 -23.83 8.31
CA THR A 230 1.73 -22.37 8.20
C THR A 230 2.28 -21.72 9.47
N THR A 231 2.79 -20.50 9.37
CA THR A 231 3.19 -19.69 10.54
C THR A 231 2.03 -19.43 11.50
N SER A 232 0.80 -19.34 11.00
CA SER A 232 -0.43 -19.23 11.81
C SER A 232 -0.69 -20.48 12.65
N GLU A 233 -0.64 -21.68 12.06
CA GLU A 233 -0.75 -22.95 12.79
C GLU A 233 0.39 -23.09 13.80
N LEU A 234 1.60 -22.66 13.44
CA LEU A 234 2.77 -22.70 14.31
C LEU A 234 2.62 -21.80 15.54
N ALA A 235 1.97 -20.64 15.39
CA ALA A 235 1.72 -19.71 16.48
C ALA A 235 0.74 -20.27 17.53
N GLU A 236 -0.22 -21.09 17.10
CA GLU A 236 -1.29 -21.65 17.96
C GLU A 236 -0.95 -23.04 18.51
N THR A 237 0.06 -23.72 17.96
CA THR A 237 0.35 -25.11 18.30
C THR A 237 1.48 -25.23 19.34
N PRO A 238 1.26 -25.94 20.47
CA PRO A 238 2.33 -26.26 21.39
C PRO A 238 3.28 -27.28 20.77
N LEU A 239 4.47 -26.82 20.39
CA LEU A 239 5.51 -27.67 19.83
C LEU A 239 6.21 -28.50 20.92
N PRO A 240 6.55 -29.78 20.67
CA PRO A 240 7.35 -30.57 21.60
C PRO A 240 8.80 -30.08 21.70
N GLY A 241 9.53 -30.61 22.68
CA GLY A 241 10.93 -30.30 22.95
C GLY A 241 11.20 -28.99 23.68
N SER A 242 12.36 -28.85 24.30
CA SER A 242 12.79 -27.60 24.95
C SER A 242 13.54 -26.65 24.02
N ARG A 243 14.04 -27.13 22.87
CA ARG A 243 14.87 -26.36 21.94
C ARG A 243 14.21 -26.12 20.59
N LEU A 244 14.31 -24.90 20.10
CA LEU A 244 13.83 -24.50 18.77
C LEU A 244 14.94 -23.80 17.99
N LEU A 245 15.34 -24.40 16.88
CA LEU A 245 16.26 -23.81 15.91
C LEU A 245 15.45 -23.16 14.78
N VAL A 246 15.54 -21.85 14.64
CA VAL A 246 14.89 -21.08 13.58
C VAL A 246 15.92 -20.83 12.48
N VAL A 247 15.65 -21.32 11.27
CA VAL A 247 16.56 -21.22 10.12
C VAL A 247 15.85 -20.46 9.01
N GLU A 248 16.45 -19.38 8.53
CA GLU A 248 15.85 -18.56 7.48
C GLU A 248 15.58 -19.34 6.19
N ASN A 249 16.58 -20.06 5.67
CA ASN A 249 16.47 -20.78 4.41
C ASN A 249 16.12 -22.28 4.59
N GLU A 250 15.06 -22.74 3.90
CA GLU A 250 14.65 -24.15 3.88
C GLU A 250 15.72 -25.09 3.30
N GLN A 251 16.53 -24.60 2.36
CA GLN A 251 17.55 -25.39 1.68
C GLN A 251 18.68 -25.81 2.63
N CYS A 252 18.87 -25.13 3.77
CA CYS A 252 19.89 -25.45 4.77
C CYS A 252 19.64 -26.74 5.57
N ILE A 253 18.52 -27.43 5.34
CA ILE A 253 18.19 -28.69 6.05
C ILE A 253 19.32 -29.73 6.00
N HIS A 254 20.09 -29.78 4.91
CA HIS A 254 21.16 -30.76 4.73
C HIS A 254 22.42 -30.47 5.59
N LEU A 255 22.51 -29.25 6.14
CA LEU A 255 23.59 -28.79 7.01
C LEU A 255 23.27 -28.99 8.50
N LEU A 256 22.00 -29.28 8.84
CA LEU A 256 21.60 -29.52 10.22
C LEU A 256 22.12 -30.87 10.73
N PRO A 257 22.43 -30.99 12.04
CA PRO A 257 22.84 -32.25 12.62
C PRO A 257 21.71 -33.28 12.53
N GLU A 258 22.06 -34.52 12.19
CA GLU A 258 21.07 -35.61 12.04
C GLU A 258 20.37 -35.95 13.35
N THR A 259 21.09 -35.80 14.48
CA THR A 259 20.58 -36.09 15.82
C THR A 259 21.01 -35.03 16.81
N LEU A 260 20.03 -34.27 17.31
CA LEU A 260 20.18 -33.33 18.39
C LEU A 260 19.02 -33.50 19.38
N PRO A 261 19.27 -33.95 20.63
CA PRO A 261 18.21 -34.23 21.58
C PRO A 261 17.29 -33.03 21.85
N ASP A 262 16.00 -33.32 21.98
CA ASP A 262 14.96 -32.41 22.45
C ASP A 262 14.82 -31.12 21.62
N THR A 263 15.16 -31.20 20.33
CA THR A 263 15.26 -30.05 19.42
C THR A 263 14.38 -30.20 18.18
N LEU A 264 13.64 -29.14 17.87
CA LEU A 264 12.96 -28.93 16.58
C LEU A 264 13.68 -27.86 15.77
N ALA A 265 13.72 -28.01 14.46
CA ALA A 265 14.09 -26.96 13.53
C ALA A 265 12.86 -26.48 12.75
N VAL A 266 12.73 -25.16 12.59
CA VAL A 266 11.75 -24.52 11.71
C VAL A 266 12.54 -23.77 10.64
N LEU A 267 12.40 -24.18 9.39
CA LEU A 267 13.14 -23.64 8.27
C LEU A 267 12.24 -22.91 7.28
N GLY A 268 12.81 -21.96 6.54
CA GLY A 268 12.09 -21.24 5.49
C GLY A 268 11.23 -20.12 6.07
N THR A 269 11.65 -19.47 7.16
CA THR A 269 10.80 -18.57 7.96
C THR A 269 10.61 -17.18 7.35
N GLY A 270 11.50 -16.78 6.43
CA GLY A 270 11.41 -15.51 5.72
C GLY A 270 11.13 -14.30 6.62
N LEU A 271 10.47 -13.28 6.08
CA LEU A 271 10.15 -12.06 6.82
C LEU A 271 9.03 -12.24 7.87
N ASP A 272 8.32 -13.37 7.86
CA ASP A 272 7.19 -13.64 8.76
C ASP A 272 7.65 -14.35 10.04
N LEU A 273 8.05 -13.52 11.01
CA LEU A 273 8.55 -13.95 12.32
C LEU A 273 7.56 -13.65 13.46
N GLN A 274 6.33 -13.21 13.14
CA GLN A 274 5.35 -12.82 14.16
C GLN A 274 4.92 -14.01 15.04
N TRP A 275 4.91 -15.22 14.48
CA TRP A 275 4.59 -16.45 15.19
C TRP A 275 5.54 -16.73 16.38
N LEU A 276 6.75 -16.16 16.37
CA LEU A 276 7.67 -16.25 17.51
C LEU A 276 7.10 -15.59 18.78
N ALA A 277 6.10 -14.71 18.68
CA ALA A 277 5.42 -14.10 19.82
C ALA A 277 4.52 -15.09 20.60
N SER A 278 4.35 -16.32 20.11
CA SER A 278 3.50 -17.32 20.75
C SER A 278 3.92 -17.61 22.18
N ALA A 279 2.93 -17.64 23.09
CA ALA A 279 3.13 -18.00 24.49
C ALA A 279 3.67 -19.44 24.65
N HIS A 280 3.45 -20.31 23.66
CA HIS A 280 3.96 -21.68 23.65
C HIS A 280 5.48 -21.78 23.46
N LEU A 281 6.13 -20.69 23.06
CA LEU A 281 7.57 -20.62 22.82
C LEU A 281 8.34 -19.98 23.98
N ALA A 282 7.65 -19.36 24.94
CA ALA A 282 8.28 -18.56 25.99
C ALA A 282 9.26 -19.34 26.90
N ALA A 283 9.07 -20.66 27.05
CA ALA A 283 9.93 -21.52 27.86
C ALA A 283 10.98 -22.28 27.05
N LYS A 284 11.06 -22.05 25.73
CA LYS A 284 12.02 -22.75 24.86
C LYS A 284 13.33 -22.00 24.80
N GLN A 285 14.43 -22.74 24.70
CA GLN A 285 15.70 -22.20 24.24
C GLN A 285 15.63 -22.03 22.72
N ILE A 286 15.77 -20.81 22.23
CA ILE A 286 15.60 -20.49 20.81
C ILE A 286 16.92 -20.00 20.22
N ALA A 287 17.32 -20.59 19.11
CA ALA A 287 18.41 -20.09 18.27
C ALA A 287 17.86 -19.60 16.93
N TYR A 288 18.48 -18.56 16.39
CA TYR A 288 18.21 -18.04 15.05
C TYR A 288 19.46 -18.14 14.19
N TRP A 289 19.32 -18.67 12.97
CA TRP A 289 20.35 -18.71 11.96
C TRP A 289 19.78 -18.17 10.65
N GLY A 290 20.34 -17.06 10.16
CA GLY A 290 20.00 -16.43 8.87
C GLY A 290 21.22 -16.22 7.98
N ASP A 291 20.99 -15.63 6.81
CA ASP A 291 22.06 -15.19 5.91
C ASP A 291 22.94 -14.14 6.61
N MET A 292 24.24 -14.14 6.32
CA MET A 292 25.15 -13.07 6.78
C MET A 292 25.08 -11.89 5.80
N ASP A 293 23.99 -11.13 5.90
CA ASP A 293 23.73 -9.90 5.16
C ASP A 293 22.87 -8.92 6.01
N THR A 294 22.45 -7.80 5.42
CA THR A 294 21.64 -6.83 6.16
C THR A 294 20.19 -7.28 6.40
N TRP A 295 19.65 -8.17 5.57
CA TRP A 295 18.30 -8.72 5.74
C TRP A 295 18.25 -9.79 6.84
N GLY A 296 19.21 -10.71 6.88
CA GLY A 296 19.34 -11.72 7.91
C GLY A 296 19.49 -11.12 9.30
N LEU A 297 20.30 -10.07 9.45
CA LEU A 297 20.43 -9.32 10.71
C LEU A 297 19.17 -8.51 11.04
N LEU A 298 18.45 -7.96 10.06
CA LEU A 298 17.14 -7.36 10.30
C LEU A 298 16.12 -8.39 10.82
N MET A 299 16.14 -9.60 10.29
CA MET A 299 15.28 -10.70 10.73
C MET A 299 15.63 -11.17 12.13
N LEU A 300 16.92 -11.27 12.47
CA LEU A 300 17.39 -11.52 13.84
C LEU A 300 16.87 -10.45 14.82
N ALA A 301 16.97 -9.17 14.45
CA ALA A 301 16.45 -8.08 15.28
C ALA A 301 14.93 -8.20 15.50
N ARG A 302 14.17 -8.60 14.47
CA ARG A 302 12.73 -8.87 14.57
C ARG A 302 12.43 -10.08 15.46
N ALA A 303 13.19 -11.17 15.33
CA ALA A 303 13.07 -12.33 16.21
C ALA A 303 13.28 -11.93 17.68
N ARG A 304 14.33 -11.14 17.98
CA ARG A 304 14.62 -10.63 19.33
C ARG A 304 13.51 -9.76 19.92
N ARG A 305 12.72 -9.06 19.09
CA ARG A 305 11.56 -8.29 19.58
C ARG A 305 10.47 -9.19 20.16
N HIS A 306 10.33 -10.40 19.64
CA HIS A 306 9.34 -11.39 20.11
C HIS A 306 9.92 -12.32 21.18
N GLN A 307 11.20 -12.68 21.03
CA GLN A 307 11.92 -13.59 21.93
C GLN A 307 13.27 -12.97 22.30
N PRO A 308 13.34 -12.12 23.34
CA PRO A 308 14.55 -11.37 23.70
C PRO A 308 15.78 -12.24 24.00
N ALA A 309 15.55 -13.49 24.44
CA ALA A 309 16.58 -14.46 24.77
C ALA A 309 17.09 -15.28 23.56
N VAL A 310 16.63 -15.00 22.33
CA VAL A 310 17.09 -15.74 21.14
C VAL A 310 18.60 -15.56 20.94
N GLU A 311 19.29 -16.67 20.68
CA GLU A 311 20.73 -16.69 20.39
C GLU A 311 20.95 -16.71 18.87
N ALA A 312 21.75 -15.78 18.34
CA ALA A 312 22.19 -15.83 16.95
C ALA A 312 23.25 -16.92 16.79
N LEU A 313 23.16 -17.74 15.73
CA LEU A 313 24.17 -18.73 15.38
C LEU A 313 24.79 -18.40 14.03
N LEU A 314 26.12 -18.50 13.93
CA LEU A 314 26.86 -18.42 12.66
C LEU A 314 26.66 -17.08 11.92
N MET A 315 26.38 -16.00 12.65
CA MET A 315 26.13 -14.66 12.12
C MET A 315 27.10 -13.65 12.74
N GLU A 316 28.40 -13.95 12.65
CA GLU A 316 29.47 -13.18 13.28
C GLU A 316 30.43 -12.63 12.22
N GLN A 317 31.02 -11.46 12.47
CA GLN A 317 31.91 -10.80 11.52
C GLN A 317 33.13 -11.67 11.18
N GLU A 318 33.75 -12.31 12.18
CA GLU A 318 34.92 -13.17 11.98
C GLU A 318 34.60 -14.34 11.05
N LEU A 319 33.39 -14.88 11.14
CA LEU A 319 32.94 -15.97 10.28
C LEU A 319 32.69 -15.49 8.85
N PHE A 320 32.09 -14.32 8.70
CA PHE A 320 31.91 -13.69 7.39
C PHE A 320 33.25 -13.45 6.71
N GLU A 321 34.22 -12.87 7.41
CA GLU A 321 35.55 -12.58 6.87
C GLU A 321 36.28 -13.84 6.38
N GLN A 322 36.14 -14.95 7.11
CA GLN A 322 36.74 -16.23 6.73
C GLN A 322 36.23 -16.79 5.40
N HIS A 323 34.93 -16.64 5.12
CA HIS A 323 34.28 -17.26 3.96
C HIS A 323 33.98 -16.27 2.82
N SER A 324 34.04 -14.96 3.09
CA SER A 324 33.76 -13.92 2.11
C SER A 324 34.64 -13.93 0.85
N PRO A 325 35.93 -14.31 0.87
CA PRO A 325 36.76 -14.28 -0.34
C PRO A 325 36.28 -15.21 -1.45
N VAL A 326 35.57 -16.29 -1.09
CA VAL A 326 35.12 -17.34 -2.02
C VAL A 326 33.62 -17.25 -2.28
N SER A 327 32.83 -16.99 -1.24
CA SER A 327 31.37 -17.20 -1.27
C SER A 327 30.54 -15.93 -1.12
N ALA A 328 31.13 -14.78 -0.75
CA ALA A 328 30.34 -13.57 -0.62
C ALA A 328 30.03 -12.95 -1.99
N VAL A 329 28.82 -12.40 -2.10
CA VAL A 329 28.26 -11.76 -3.28
C VAL A 329 27.81 -10.34 -2.98
N VAL A 330 27.55 -9.57 -4.04
CA VAL A 330 26.96 -8.23 -3.91
C VAL A 330 25.54 -8.37 -3.39
N GLU A 331 25.20 -7.61 -2.36
CA GLU A 331 23.83 -7.48 -1.87
C GLU A 331 23.09 -6.43 -2.71
N PRO A 332 22.10 -6.81 -3.54
CA PRO A 332 21.49 -5.87 -4.50
C PRO A 332 20.73 -4.72 -3.84
N THR A 333 20.19 -4.96 -2.64
CA THR A 333 19.43 -3.96 -1.89
C THR A 333 19.64 -4.21 -0.40
N LYS A 334 20.21 -3.21 0.27
CA LYS A 334 20.39 -3.22 1.72
C LYS A 334 19.05 -3.03 2.42
N ALA A 335 18.85 -3.70 3.56
CA ALA A 335 17.59 -3.70 4.29
C ALA A 335 17.25 -2.33 4.91
N LEU A 336 18.20 -1.75 5.64
CA LEU A 336 18.12 -0.41 6.25
C LEU A 336 19.48 0.30 6.15
N GLU A 337 19.48 1.63 6.12
CA GLU A 337 20.71 2.45 6.08
C GLU A 337 21.50 2.45 7.40
N SER A 338 20.90 1.94 8.49
CA SER A 338 21.52 1.84 9.81
C SER A 338 21.10 0.56 10.52
N ALA A 339 21.88 0.13 11.52
CA ALA A 339 21.63 -1.09 12.25
C ALA A 339 20.24 -1.07 12.93
N PRO A 340 19.40 -2.10 12.73
CA PRO A 340 18.07 -2.14 13.30
C PRO A 340 18.11 -2.21 14.84
N PRO A 341 17.12 -1.60 15.52
CA PRO A 341 17.02 -1.72 16.97
C PRO A 341 16.72 -3.16 17.38
N GLY A 342 17.39 -3.64 18.41
CA GLY A 342 17.22 -5.00 18.95
C GLY A 342 18.42 -5.92 18.73
N LEU A 343 19.35 -5.56 17.82
CA LEU A 343 20.64 -6.22 17.72
C LEU A 343 21.51 -5.95 18.95
N LEU A 344 22.35 -6.92 19.30
CA LEU A 344 23.44 -6.74 20.27
C LEU A 344 24.55 -5.84 19.69
N ALA A 345 25.48 -5.41 20.53
CA ALA A 345 26.51 -4.44 20.15
C ALA A 345 27.42 -4.96 19.02
N ASP A 346 27.89 -6.20 19.16
CA ASP A 346 28.66 -6.96 18.16
C ASP A 346 27.86 -7.22 16.88
N GLU A 347 26.59 -7.60 16.99
CA GLU A 347 25.69 -7.79 15.83
C GLU A 347 25.44 -6.47 15.07
N ALA A 348 25.30 -5.35 15.79
CA ALA A 348 25.13 -4.02 15.20
C ALA A 348 26.42 -3.47 14.59
N ASP A 349 27.58 -3.80 15.15
CA ASP A 349 28.89 -3.56 14.55
C ASP A 349 29.04 -4.37 13.25
N PHE A 350 28.67 -5.65 13.27
CA PHE A 350 28.68 -6.50 12.08
C PHE A 350 27.73 -5.99 10.99
N TYR A 351 26.53 -5.54 11.35
CA TYR A 351 25.61 -4.89 10.40
C TYR A 351 26.26 -3.69 9.71
N ARG A 352 26.90 -2.80 10.48
CA ARG A 352 27.59 -1.61 9.95
C ARG A 352 28.79 -1.99 9.08
N TYR A 353 29.49 -3.06 9.43
CA TYR A 353 30.55 -3.61 8.60
C TYR A 353 30.02 -4.06 7.23
N LEU A 354 28.89 -4.78 7.18
CA LEU A 354 28.27 -5.27 5.94
C LEU A 354 27.74 -4.14 5.03
N LEU A 355 27.35 -2.99 5.59
CA LEU A 355 26.90 -1.83 4.82
C LEU A 355 27.96 -1.26 3.89
N VAL A 356 29.24 -1.36 4.26
CA VAL A 356 30.35 -0.77 3.50
C VAL A 356 31.09 -1.76 2.59
N GLN A 357 30.72 -3.06 2.64
CA GLN A 357 31.31 -4.07 1.77
C GLN A 357 30.65 -4.07 0.38
N GLU A 358 31.47 -4.15 -0.66
CA GLU A 358 30.99 -4.37 -2.04
C GLU A 358 30.26 -5.71 -2.15
N ARG A 359 30.84 -6.77 -1.57
CA ARG A 359 30.26 -8.12 -1.47
C ARG A 359 29.77 -8.39 -0.06
N GLY A 360 28.75 -7.65 0.37
CA GLY A 360 28.24 -7.69 1.74
C GLY A 360 27.18 -8.76 2.04
N ARG A 361 27.06 -9.82 1.23
CA ARG A 361 26.12 -10.92 1.47
C ARG A 361 26.80 -12.27 1.37
N LEU A 362 26.59 -13.13 2.37
CA LEU A 362 27.02 -14.53 2.36
C LEU A 362 25.87 -15.45 2.78
N GLU A 363 25.43 -16.31 1.86
CA GLU A 363 24.27 -17.17 2.05
C GLU A 363 24.60 -18.38 2.94
N GLN A 364 23.65 -18.77 3.81
CA GLN A 364 23.83 -19.86 4.78
C GLN A 364 24.34 -21.17 4.17
N GLU A 365 23.89 -21.50 2.95
CA GLU A 365 24.21 -22.74 2.23
C GLU A 365 25.71 -22.92 1.93
N TYR A 366 26.47 -21.82 1.93
CA TYR A 366 27.90 -21.85 1.63
C TYR A 366 28.79 -22.14 2.84
N LEU A 367 28.22 -22.23 4.05
CA LEU A 367 28.99 -22.58 5.24
C LEU A 367 29.31 -24.10 5.27
N PRO A 368 30.53 -24.50 5.67
CA PRO A 368 30.88 -25.91 5.78
C PRO A 368 30.00 -26.64 6.80
N LYS A 369 29.41 -27.77 6.42
CA LYS A 369 28.54 -28.59 7.29
C LYS A 369 29.12 -28.85 8.67
N VAL A 370 30.40 -29.23 8.76
CA VAL A 370 31.08 -29.52 10.04
C VAL A 370 31.08 -28.31 10.98
N GLN A 371 31.20 -27.11 10.43
CA GLN A 371 31.19 -25.87 11.20
C GLN A 371 29.77 -25.56 11.71
N VAL A 372 28.76 -25.75 10.86
CA VAL A 372 27.35 -25.58 11.19
C VAL A 372 26.93 -26.52 12.32
N GLU A 373 27.20 -27.83 12.16
CA GLU A 373 26.88 -28.86 13.16
C GLU A 373 27.54 -28.53 14.51
N ARG A 374 28.83 -28.15 14.50
CA ARG A 374 29.55 -27.80 15.72
C ARG A 374 28.92 -26.61 16.45
N ALA A 375 28.53 -25.56 15.74
CA ALA A 375 27.92 -24.38 16.36
C ALA A 375 26.55 -24.72 16.98
N ILE A 376 25.72 -25.48 16.25
CA ILE A 376 24.41 -25.93 16.73
C ILE A 376 24.54 -26.85 17.95
N GLU A 377 25.48 -27.80 17.94
CA GLU A 377 25.75 -28.66 19.10
C GLU A 377 26.25 -27.87 20.31
N GLN A 378 27.12 -26.87 20.10
CA GLN A 378 27.62 -26.03 21.19
C GLN A 378 26.51 -25.22 21.84
N TRP A 379 25.62 -24.64 21.03
CA TRP A 379 24.42 -23.97 21.51
C TRP A 379 23.55 -24.90 22.37
N ALA A 380 23.27 -26.11 21.87
CA ALA A 380 22.45 -27.08 22.60
C ALA A 380 23.09 -27.59 23.90
N ARG A 381 24.41 -27.50 24.06
CA ARG A 381 25.10 -27.88 25.32
C ARG A 381 25.01 -26.82 26.42
N LYS A 382 24.66 -25.57 26.08
CA LYS A 382 24.40 -24.54 27.09
C LYS A 382 23.12 -24.96 27.82
N ASN A 383 23.22 -25.24 29.13
CA ASN A 383 22.03 -25.55 29.92
C ASN A 383 21.02 -24.39 29.82
N PRO A 384 19.73 -24.66 29.66
CA PRO A 384 18.72 -23.61 29.78
C PRO A 384 18.84 -23.01 31.20
N VAL A 385 19.01 -21.69 31.25
CA VAL A 385 19.09 -20.92 32.51
C VAL A 385 17.72 -20.88 33.18
#